data_AF-A0A836F8P3-F1
#
_entry.id   AF-A0A836F8P3-F1
#
_cell.length_a   1.000
_cell.length_b   1.000
_cell.length_c   1.000
_cell.angle_alpha   90.00
_cell.angle_beta   90.00
_cell.angle_gamma   90.00
#
_symmetry.space_group_name_H-M   'P 1'
#
loop_
_entity.id
_entity.type
_entity.pdbx_description
1 polymer ?
#
loop_
_entity_poly.entity_id
_entity_poly.type
_entity_poly.pdbx_seq_one_letter_code
_entity_poly.pdbx_strand_id
1 'polypeptide(L)' 'MANNGPNTNGSQFFITYAPQSHLDLKYTLFGKVIDGLETLEQLEKLPINPKNYKPLAEIRINNVTIHANPLAG' A
#
# COMPACT_ATOMS: atom_id res chain seq x y z
N MET A 1 2.15 1.33 -7.65
CA MET A 1 1.91 -0.04 -8.16
C MET A 1 3.23 -0.79 -8.11
N ALA A 2 3.26 -1.99 -7.54
CA ALA A 2 4.46 -2.83 -7.61
C ALA A 2 4.60 -3.42 -9.03
N ASN A 3 5.83 -3.58 -9.49
CA ASN A 3 6.15 -4.06 -10.83
C ASN A 3 7.50 -4.77 -10.86
N ASN A 4 7.77 -5.52 -11.94
CA ASN A 4 9.03 -6.19 -12.24
C ASN A 4 9.73 -5.54 -13.46
N GLY A 5 9.57 -4.21 -13.62
CA GLY A 5 10.06 -3.46 -14.77
C GLY A 5 8.96 -2.68 -15.51
N PRO A 6 9.33 -1.89 -16.54
CA PRO A 6 8.40 -1.04 -17.27
C PRO A 6 7.18 -1.80 -17.78
N ASN A 7 5.98 -1.25 -17.58
CA ASN A 7 4.71 -1.80 -18.06
C ASN A 7 4.34 -3.21 -17.55
N THR A 8 4.86 -3.63 -16.39
CA THR A 8 4.52 -4.92 -15.76
C THR A 8 3.57 -4.77 -14.57
N ASN A 9 2.73 -3.74 -14.58
CA ASN A 9 1.73 -3.53 -13.52
C ASN A 9 0.68 -4.65 -13.56
N GLY A 10 0.38 -5.21 -12.39
CA GLY A 10 -0.70 -6.18 -12.18
C GLY A 10 -1.62 -5.71 -11.05
N SER A 11 -1.82 -6.56 -10.05
CA SER A 11 -2.66 -6.25 -8.87
C SER A 11 -1.89 -5.80 -7.63
N GLN A 12 -0.57 -6.06 -7.58
CA GLN A 12 0.23 -5.75 -6.40
C GLN A 12 0.43 -4.24 -6.25
N PHE A 13 0.19 -3.73 -5.04
CA PHE A 13 0.43 -2.35 -4.66
C PHE A 13 1.11 -2.29 -3.29
N PHE A 14 1.62 -1.12 -2.95
CA PHE A 14 2.25 -0.85 -1.67
C PHE A 14 1.87 0.55 -1.19
N ILE A 15 1.96 0.77 0.12
CA ILE A 15 1.78 2.07 0.78
C ILE A 15 3.13 2.41 1.42
N THR A 16 3.60 3.64 1.21
CA THR A 16 4.88 4.11 1.79
C THR A 16 4.69 4.60 3.22
N TYR A 17 5.57 4.21 4.15
CA TYR A 17 5.58 4.74 5.52
C TYR A 17 6.30 6.10 5.67
N ALA A 18 7.16 6.43 4.71
CA ALA A 18 7.92 7.69 4.68
C ALA A 18 8.15 8.13 3.22
N PRO A 19 8.59 9.38 2.95
CA PRO A 19 8.95 9.81 1.60
C PRO A 19 10.02 8.90 0.96
N GLN A 20 9.80 8.45 -0.27
CA GLN A 20 10.70 7.55 -1.01
C GLN A 20 11.01 8.08 -2.41
N SER A 21 11.76 9.19 -2.50
CA SER A 21 12.06 9.87 -3.78
C SER A 21 12.75 8.99 -4.82
N HIS A 22 13.45 7.94 -4.40
CA HIS A 22 14.12 7.01 -5.32
C HIS A 22 13.16 6.10 -6.11
N LEU A 23 11.87 6.06 -5.73
CA LEU A 23 10.80 5.33 -6.41
C LEU A 23 10.10 6.17 -7.49
N ASP A 24 10.34 7.48 -7.50
CA ASP A 24 9.70 8.41 -8.44
C ASP A 24 10.02 8.02 -9.88
N LEU A 25 9.02 8.16 -10.75
CA LEU A 25 9.05 7.79 -12.18
C LEU A 25 9.32 6.29 -12.48
N LYS A 26 9.58 5.46 -11.47
CA LYS A 26 9.76 3.99 -11.63
C LYS A 26 8.50 3.20 -11.32
N TYR A 27 7.68 3.71 -10.41
CA TYR A 27 6.43 3.08 -9.98
C TYR A 27 5.25 4.04 -10.17
N THR A 28 4.14 3.53 -10.68
CA THR A 28 2.92 4.32 -10.88
C THR A 28 2.27 4.64 -9.53
N LEU A 29 2.23 5.92 -9.15
CA LEU A 29 1.45 6.43 -8.02
C LEU A 29 0.00 6.65 -8.48
N PHE A 30 -0.97 6.13 -7.72
CA PHE A 30 -2.40 6.16 -8.11
C PHE A 30 -3.36 6.51 -6.97
N GLY A 31 -2.85 6.75 -5.76
CA GLY A 31 -3.67 7.05 -4.59
C GLY A 31 -2.83 7.53 -3.41
N LYS A 32 -3.51 8.09 -2.42
CA LYS A 32 -2.94 8.55 -1.15
C LYS A 32 -3.88 8.17 -0.02
N VAL A 33 -3.33 7.73 1.10
CA VAL A 33 -4.10 7.53 2.34
C VAL A 33 -4.56 8.89 2.85
N ILE A 34 -5.88 9.07 2.97
CA ILE A 34 -6.51 10.32 3.43
C ILE A 34 -7.09 10.20 4.85
N ASP A 35 -7.30 8.98 5.33
CA ASP A 35 -7.83 8.66 6.66
C ASP A 35 -7.27 7.30 7.11
N GLY A 36 -7.27 7.02 8.42
CA GLY A 36 -6.80 5.76 9.01
C GLY A 36 -5.27 5.62 9.12
N LEU A 37 -4.55 6.74 9.31
CA LEU A 37 -3.08 6.72 9.46
C LEU A 37 -2.62 5.91 10.68
N GLU A 38 -3.41 5.87 11.75
CA GLU A 38 -3.15 5.05 12.93
C GLU A 38 -3.12 3.55 12.61
N THR A 39 -3.92 3.09 11.64
CA THR A 39 -3.86 1.70 11.17
C THR A 39 -2.54 1.45 10.45
N LEU A 40 -2.06 2.43 9.67
CA LEU A 40 -0.77 2.34 8.98
C LEU A 40 0.39 2.29 9.99
N GLU A 41 0.35 3.09 11.05
CA GLU A 41 1.34 3.05 12.13
C GLU A 41 1.36 1.71 12.88
N GLN A 42 0.18 1.08 13.07
CA GLN A 42 0.10 -0.25 13.67
C GLN A 42 0.71 -1.33 12.77
N LEU A 43 0.47 -1.24 11.45
CA LEU A 43 1.07 -2.15 10.47
C LEU A 43 2.60 -2.04 10.42
N GLU A 44 3.15 -0.84 10.56
CA GLU A 44 4.60 -0.60 10.57
C GLU A 44 5.30 -1.27 11.78
N LYS A 45 4.63 -1.32 12.92
CA LYS A 45 5.18 -1.85 14.18
C LYS A 45 5.05 -3.38 14.32
N LEU A 46 4.47 -4.07 13.34
CA LEU A 46 4.26 -5.51 13.42
C LEU A 46 5.58 -6.29 13.49
N PRO A 47 5.69 -7.31 14.35
CA PRO A 47 6.80 -8.24 14.32
C PRO A 47 6.87 -8.95 12.96
N ILE A 48 8.04 -8.91 12.33
CA ILE A 48 8.31 -9.54 11.04
C ILE A 48 9.41 -10.58 11.13
N ASN A 49 9.43 -11.51 10.18
CA ASN A 49 10.60 -12.32 9.95
C ASN A 49 11.69 -11.45 9.28
N PRO A 50 12.88 -11.30 9.89
CA PRO A 50 13.91 -10.39 9.39
C PRO A 50 14.56 -10.85 8.07
N LYS A 51 14.36 -12.11 7.65
CA LYS A 51 14.95 -12.63 6.40
C LYS A 51 14.13 -12.29 5.16
N ASN A 52 12.81 -12.18 5.30
CA ASN A 52 11.90 -12.04 4.15
C ASN A 52 10.83 -10.95 4.34
N TYR A 53 10.90 -10.20 5.45
CA TYR A 53 10.01 -9.10 5.79
C TYR A 53 8.53 -9.47 5.89
N LYS A 54 8.21 -10.77 5.96
CA LYS A 54 6.83 -11.23 6.14
C LYS A 54 6.42 -11.06 7.61
N PRO A 55 5.25 -10.46 7.90
CA PRO A 55 4.70 -10.44 9.26
C PRO A 55 4.60 -11.84 9.87
N LEU A 56 4.92 -11.94 11.17
CA LEU A 56 4.82 -13.21 11.90
C LEU A 56 3.36 -13.64 12.09
N ALA A 57 2.48 -12.68 12.32
CA ALA A 57 1.04 -12.87 12.32
C ALA A 57 0.48 -12.71 10.90
N GLU A 58 -0.56 -13.47 10.57
CA GLU A 58 -1.26 -13.32 9.30
C GLU A 58 -2.14 -12.07 9.30
N ILE A 59 -1.92 -11.19 8.33
CA ILE A 59 -2.69 -9.95 8.12
C ILE A 59 -3.34 -10.02 6.74
N ARG A 60 -4.65 -9.76 6.66
CA ARG A 60 -5.44 -9.87 5.43
C ARG A 60 -6.34 -8.65 5.23
N ILE A 61 -6.52 -8.26 3.97
CA ILE A 61 -7.61 -7.36 3.58
C ILE A 61 -8.88 -8.21 3.53
N ASN A 62 -9.80 -7.98 4.46
CA ASN A 62 -11.03 -8.76 4.56
C ASN A 62 -12.05 -8.36 3.48
N ASN A 63 -12.25 -7.05 3.30
CA ASN A 63 -13.18 -6.47 2.34
C ASN A 63 -12.66 -5.10 1.88
N VAL A 64 -13.18 -4.62 0.75
CA VAL A 64 -12.93 -3.26 0.24
C VAL A 64 -14.27 -2.60 -0.02
N THR A 65 -14.46 -1.38 0.51
CA THR A 65 -15.65 -0.56 0.25
C THR A 65 -15.31 0.52 -0.75
N ILE A 66 -16.08 0.63 -1.83
CA ILE A 66 -15.93 1.69 -2.84
C ILE A 66 -16.93 2.78 -2.50
N HIS A 67 -16.43 3.97 -2.17
CA HIS A 67 -17.28 5.13 -1.93
C HIS A 67 -17.72 5.72 -3.27
N ALA A 68 -19.04 5.86 -3.46
CA ALA A 68 -19.60 6.53 -4.63
C ALA A 68 -19.12 7.99 -4.68
N ASN A 69 -19.02 8.53 -5.89
CA ASN A 69 -18.73 9.95 -6.06
C ASN A 69 -19.84 10.78 -5.38
N PRO A 70 -19.52 11.58 -4.34
CA PRO A 70 -20.54 12.34 -3.61
C PRO A 70 -21.16 13.48 -4.44
N LEU A 71 -20.58 13.78 -5.61
CA LEU A 71 -21.02 14.84 -6.52
C LEU A 71 -21.73 14.31 -7.77
N ALA A 72 -21.87 12.99 -7.92
CA ALA A 72 -22.63 12.41 -9.01
C ALA A 72 -24.11 12.38 -8.61
N GLY A 73 -24.91 13.27 -9.20
CA GLY A 73 -26.38 13.22 -9.17
C GLY A 73 -26.94 12.17 -10.14
#